data_AF-A0A7K4CF71-F1
#
_entry.id   AF-A0A7K4CF71-F1
#
_cell.length_a   1.000
_cell.length_b   1.000
_cell.length_c   1.000
_cell.angle_alpha   90.00
_cell.angle_beta   90.00
_cell.angle_gamma   90.00
#
_symmetry.space_group_name_H-M   'P 1'
#
loop_
_entity.id
_entity.type
_entity.pdbx_description
1 polymer ?
#
loop_
_entity_poly.entity_id
_entity_poly.type
_entity_poly.pdbx_seq_one_letter_code
_entity_poly.pdbx_strand_id
1 'polypeptide(L)'
;MSNGTPADAEALQLESMTIPSLAIVCEILANAFIIWFLLIDFPMKCSRLAAETGGKQTCGMETGAYIIAFISAILILAGVYYLAKWNFPQAPPNQ
;
A
#
# COMPACT_ATOMS: atom_id res chain seq x y z
N MET A 1 -25.05 33.84 8.11
CA MET A 1 -25.48 32.44 8.26
C MET A 1 -25.62 31.88 6.85
N SER A 2 -24.66 31.09 6.40
CA SER A 2 -24.64 30.56 5.03
C SER A 2 -25.70 29.46 4.93
N ASN A 3 -26.70 29.67 4.06
CA ASN A 3 -27.68 28.66 3.69
C ASN A 3 -26.96 27.60 2.84
N GLY A 4 -26.37 26.59 3.50
CA GLY A 4 -25.84 25.42 2.81
C GLY A 4 -27.01 24.58 2.30
N THR A 5 -27.13 24.47 0.97
CA THR A 5 -28.08 23.58 0.31
C THR A 5 -27.68 22.12 0.57
N PRO A 6 -28.62 21.16 0.59
CA PRO A 6 -28.33 19.75 0.89
C PRO A 6 -27.31 19.12 -0.08
N ALA A 7 -27.20 19.63 -1.30
CA ALA A 7 -26.20 19.23 -2.29
C ALA A 7 -24.75 19.53 -1.83
N ASP A 8 -24.56 20.58 -1.04
CA ASP A 8 -23.24 21.03 -0.59
C ASP A 8 -22.70 20.09 0.50
N ALA A 9 -23.60 19.55 1.34
CA ALA A 9 -23.28 18.58 2.38
C ALA A 9 -22.95 17.20 1.80
N GLU A 10 -23.67 16.76 0.76
CA GLU A 10 -23.36 15.51 0.06
C GLU A 10 -22.04 15.61 -0.71
N ALA A 11 -21.75 16.74 -1.38
CA ALA A 11 -20.48 16.95 -2.05
C ALA A 11 -19.28 16.96 -1.08
N LEU A 12 -19.43 17.62 0.09
CA LEU A 12 -18.42 17.61 1.14
C LEU A 12 -18.22 16.23 1.76
N GLN A 13 -19.27 15.43 1.96
CA GLN A 13 -19.15 14.07 2.46
C GLN A 13 -18.50 13.13 1.42
N LEU A 14 -18.85 13.28 0.13
CA LEU A 14 -18.25 12.49 -0.94
C LEU A 14 -16.76 12.82 -1.11
N GLU A 15 -16.40 14.11 -1.12
CA GLU A 15 -15.01 14.57 -1.17
C GLU A 15 -14.24 14.11 0.08
N SER A 16 -14.83 14.25 1.26
CA SER A 16 -14.22 13.83 2.53
C SER A 16 -14.07 12.31 2.67
N MET A 17 -14.87 11.47 2.00
CA MET A 17 -14.65 10.02 1.94
C MET A 17 -13.65 9.62 0.85
N THR A 18 -13.58 10.40 -0.23
CA THR A 18 -12.67 10.12 -1.35
C THR A 18 -11.21 10.34 -0.95
N ILE A 19 -10.89 11.42 -0.24
CA ILE A 19 -9.52 11.72 0.23
C ILE A 19 -8.90 10.58 1.09
N PRO A 20 -9.57 10.05 2.13
CA PRO A 20 -8.99 8.98 2.96
C PRO A 20 -8.89 7.65 2.20
N SER A 21 -9.83 7.34 1.30
CA SER A 21 -9.73 6.12 0.48
C SER A 21 -8.54 6.18 -0.50
N LEU A 22 -8.32 7.34 -1.12
CA LEU A 22 -7.20 7.56 -2.04
C LEU A 22 -5.85 7.48 -1.32
N ALA A 23 -5.76 8.02 -0.09
CA ALA A 23 -4.56 7.94 0.73
C ALA A 23 -4.18 6.47 1.04
N ILE A 24 -5.16 5.63 1.38
CA ILE A 24 -4.94 4.22 1.69
C ILE A 24 -4.53 3.44 0.44
N VAL A 25 -5.14 3.72 -0.71
CA VAL A 25 -4.73 3.11 -2.00
C VAL A 25 -3.29 3.48 -2.33
N CYS A 26 -2.91 4.75 -2.16
CA CYS A 26 -1.52 5.19 -2.36
C CYS A 26 -0.55 4.49 -1.41
N GLU A 27 -0.91 4.30 -0.14
CA GLU A 27 -0.09 3.60 0.84
C GLU A 27 0.10 2.12 0.47
N ILE A 28 -0.97 1.44 0.02
CA ILE A 28 -0.89 0.06 -0.47
C ILE A 28 0.06 -0.04 -1.67
N LEU A 29 -0.08 0.86 -2.65
CA LEU A 29 0.76 0.87 -3.85
C LEU A 29 2.24 1.16 -3.51
N ALA A 30 2.51 2.10 -2.60
CA ALA A 30 3.85 2.40 -2.16
C ALA A 30 4.51 1.19 -1.48
N ASN A 31 3.79 0.52 -0.58
CA ASN A 31 4.28 -0.68 0.09
C ASN A 31 4.46 -1.85 -0.90
N ALA A 32 3.56 -2.01 -1.87
CA ALA A 32 3.68 -3.03 -2.92
C ALA A 32 4.92 -2.77 -3.79
N PHE A 33 5.21 -1.51 -4.11
CA PHE A 33 6.42 -1.12 -4.83
C PHE A 33 7.70 -1.41 -4.02
N ILE A 34 7.71 -1.16 -2.71
CA ILE A 34 8.84 -1.49 -1.84
C ILE A 34 9.11 -3.00 -1.85
N ILE A 35 8.06 -3.82 -1.71
CA ILE A 35 8.19 -5.29 -1.75
C ILE A 35 8.71 -5.74 -3.13
N TRP A 36 8.15 -5.20 -4.21
CA TRP A 36 8.60 -5.50 -5.57
C TRP A 36 10.07 -5.14 -5.78
N PHE A 37 10.49 -3.95 -5.33
CA PHE A 37 11.87 -3.50 -5.44
C PHE A 37 12.82 -4.41 -4.67
N LEU A 38 12.49 -4.74 -3.42
CA LEU A 38 13.34 -5.56 -2.55
C LEU A 38 13.42 -7.03 -3.02
N LEU A 39 12.28 -7.62 -3.40
CA LEU A 39 12.21 -9.06 -3.71
C LEU A 39 12.41 -9.41 -5.19
N ILE A 40 12.30 -8.45 -6.10
CA ILE A 40 12.36 -8.71 -7.54
C ILE A 40 13.46 -7.88 -8.20
N ASP A 41 13.38 -6.55 -8.14
CA ASP A 41 14.31 -5.68 -8.87
C ASP A 41 15.74 -5.80 -8.34
N PHE A 42 15.91 -5.78 -7.01
CA PHE A 42 17.21 -5.93 -6.36
C PHE A 42 17.89 -7.26 -6.73
N PRO A 43 17.31 -8.46 -6.50
CA PRO A 43 17.98 -9.71 -6.86
C PRO A 43 18.21 -9.87 -8.37
N MET A 44 17.34 -9.33 -9.24
CA MET A 44 17.59 -9.35 -10.68
C MET A 44 18.81 -8.50 -11.08
N LYS A 45 18.98 -7.33 -10.48
CA LYS A 45 20.17 -6.50 -10.73
C LYS A 45 21.42 -7.14 -10.14
N CYS A 46 21.31 -7.77 -8.97
CA CYS A 46 22.42 -8.47 -8.33
C CYS A 46 22.89 -9.69 -9.12
N SER A 47 21.96 -10.50 -9.66
CA SER A 47 22.32 -11.66 -10.49
C SER A 47 23.01 -11.22 -11.79
N ARG A 48 22.57 -10.10 -12.36
CA ARG A 48 23.21 -9.49 -13.53
C ARG A 48 24.62 -8.97 -13.23
N LEU A 49 24.81 -8.26 -12.12
CA LEU A 49 26.17 -7.84 -11.68
C LEU A 49 27.06 -9.05 -11.37
N ALA A 50 26.52 -10.11 -10.77
CA ALA A 50 27.28 -11.33 -10.52
C ALA A 50 27.72 -11.99 -11.84
N ALA A 51 26.86 -11.99 -12.87
CA ALA A 51 27.23 -12.47 -14.20
C ALA A 51 28.31 -11.59 -14.87
N GLU A 52 28.18 -10.26 -14.78
CA GLU A 52 29.14 -9.30 -15.37
C GLU A 52 30.50 -9.29 -14.64
N THR A 53 30.53 -9.60 -13.34
CA THR A 53 31.75 -9.62 -12.51
C THR A 53 32.36 -11.00 -12.31
N GLY A 54 31.81 -12.03 -12.95
CA GLY A 54 32.26 -13.42 -12.79
C GLY A 54 32.10 -13.97 -11.37
N GLY A 55 31.06 -13.52 -10.65
CA GLY A 55 30.71 -13.96 -9.30
C GLY A 55 31.54 -13.31 -8.18
N LYS A 56 32.40 -12.34 -8.49
CA LYS A 56 33.25 -11.67 -7.48
C LYS A 56 32.49 -10.71 -6.57
N GLN A 57 31.30 -10.26 -6.97
CA GLN A 57 30.48 -9.35 -6.17
C GLN A 57 29.05 -9.88 -6.13
N THR A 58 28.65 -10.43 -4.99
CA THR A 58 27.26 -10.79 -4.71
C THR A 58 26.67 -9.72 -3.81
N CYS A 59 25.69 -8.94 -4.28
CA CYS A 59 24.92 -8.10 -3.36
C CYS A 59 23.92 -9.00 -2.64
N GLY A 60 24.28 -9.46 -1.45
CA GLY A 60 23.36 -10.13 -0.54
C GLY A 60 22.36 -9.10 -0.01
N MET A 61 21.08 -9.43 -0.05
CA MET A 61 20.07 -8.62 0.64
C MET A 61 20.21 -8.88 2.15
N GLU A 62 20.47 -7.82 2.92
CA GLU A 62 20.63 -7.94 4.37
C GLU A 62 19.32 -8.35 5.05
N THR A 63 19.42 -9.01 6.21
CA THR A 63 18.27 -9.42 7.02
C THR A 63 17.27 -8.28 7.26
N GLY A 64 17.77 -7.04 7.39
CA GLY A 64 16.94 -5.85 7.58
C GLY A 64 15.95 -5.59 6.44
N ALA A 65 16.32 -5.89 5.18
CA ALA A 65 15.41 -5.69 4.05
C ALA A 65 14.26 -6.71 4.04
N TYR A 66 14.47 -7.94 4.52
CA TYR A 66 13.38 -8.90 4.71
C TYR A 66 12.38 -8.43 5.78
N ILE A 67 12.86 -7.78 6.85
CA ILE A 67 12.00 -7.21 7.89
C ILE A 67 11.15 -6.08 7.32
N ILE A 68 11.73 -5.20 6.49
CA ILE A 68 11.00 -4.12 5.84
C ILE A 68 9.91 -4.68 4.92
N ALA A 69 10.23 -5.68 4.10
CA ALA A 69 9.24 -6.33 3.23
C ALA A 69 8.08 -6.95 4.04
N PHE A 70 8.38 -7.55 5.19
CA PHE A 70 7.37 -8.11 6.09
C PHE A 70 6.45 -7.05 6.69
N ILE A 71 7.01 -5.94 7.17
CA ILE A 71 6.21 -4.81 7.71
C ILE A 71 5.34 -4.21 6.60
N SER A 72 5.90 -4.00 5.41
CA SER A 72 5.13 -3.51 4.25
C SER A 72 3.99 -4.46 3.87
N ALA A 73 4.17 -5.77 3.97
CA ALA A 73 3.09 -6.73 3.71
C ALA A 73 1.96 -6.61 4.75
N ILE A 74 2.29 -6.38 6.02
CA ILE A 74 1.29 -6.15 7.08
C ILE A 74 0.52 -4.84 6.80
N LEU A 75 1.20 -3.77 6.40
CA LEU A 75 0.56 -2.48 6.08
C LEU A 75 -0.41 -2.61 4.89
N ILE A 76 -0.04 -3.37 3.86
CA ILE A 76 -0.94 -3.68 2.74
C ILE A 76 -2.19 -4.42 3.23
N LEU A 77 -2.02 -5.46 4.05
CA LEU A 77 -3.17 -6.21 4.60
C LEU A 77 -4.08 -5.33 5.46
N ALA A 78 -3.51 -4.45 6.28
CA ALA A 78 -4.26 -3.49 7.07
C ALA A 78 -5.03 -2.49 6.19
N GLY A 79 -4.40 -1.94 5.15
CA GLY A 79 -5.04 -1.04 4.19
C GLY A 79 -6.17 -1.72 3.42
N VAL A 80 -5.97 -2.95 2.95
CA VAL A 80 -7.00 -3.75 2.26
C VAL A 80 -8.15 -4.07 3.22
N TYR A 81 -7.87 -4.45 4.46
CA TYR A 81 -8.90 -4.69 5.47
C TYR A 81 -9.72 -3.42 5.75
N TYR A 82 -9.07 -2.27 5.84
CA TYR A 82 -9.76 -0.99 6.03
C TYR A 82 -10.64 -0.68 4.82
N LEU A 83 -10.13 -0.78 3.59
CA LEU A 83 -10.92 -0.60 2.36
C LEU A 83 -12.12 -1.56 2.29
N ALA A 84 -11.93 -2.83 2.67
CA ALA A 84 -13.00 -3.82 2.69
C ALA A 84 -14.07 -3.46 3.73
N LYS A 85 -13.68 -3.07 4.95
CA LYS A 85 -14.62 -2.66 6.00
C LYS A 85 -15.49 -1.46 5.60
N TRP A 86 -14.95 -0.54 4.79
CA TRP A 86 -15.69 0.63 4.31
C TRP A 86 -16.53 0.36 3.05
N ASN A 87 -16.10 -0.54 2.16
CA ASN A 87 -16.84 -0.89 0.95
C ASN A 87 -17.95 -1.93 1.18
N PHE A 88 -17.79 -2.81 2.16
CA PHE A 88 -18.87 -3.70 2.59
C PHE A 88 -19.65 -3.00 3.71
N PRO A 89 -20.89 -2.53 3.46
CA PRO A 89 -21.74 -2.09 4.56
C PRO A 89 -21.82 -3.25 5.54
N GLN A 90 -21.47 -3.00 6.81
CA GLN A 90 -21.75 -3.93 7.89
C GLN A 90 -23.26 -4.20 7.80
N ALA A 91 -23.65 -5.42 7.42
CA ALA A 91 -25.03 -5.83 7.59
C ALA A 91 -25.39 -5.50 9.05
N PRO A 92 -26.49 -4.76 9.31
CA PRO A 92 -26.83 -4.38 10.66
C PRO A 92 -26.81 -5.66 11.52
N PRO A 93 -26.14 -5.65 12.69
CA PRO A 93 -26.19 -6.79 13.58
C PRO A 93 -27.63 -6.90 14.07
N ASN A 94 -28.43 -7.69 13.36
CA ASN A 94 -29.77 -8.14 13.70
C ASN A 94 -30.66 -7.08 14.36
N GLN A 95 -31.24 -6.15 13.59
CA GLN A 95 -32.55 -5.54 13.91
C GLN A 95 -33.30 -5.15 12.65
#